data_AF-A0AB35FS05-F1
#
_entry.id   AF-A0AB35FS05-F1
#
_cell.length_a   1.000
_cell.length_b   1.000
_cell.length_c   1.000
_cell.angle_alpha   90.00
_cell.angle_beta   90.00
_cell.angle_gamma   90.00
#
_symmetry.space_group_name_H-M   'P 1'
#
loop_
_entity.id
_entity.type
_entity.pdbx_description
1 polymer ?
#
loop_
_entity_poly.entity_id
_entity_poly.type
_entity_poly.pdbx_seq_one_letter_code
_entity_poly.pdbx_strand_id
1 'polypeptide(L)'
;MKKISLYSLTALSFIVLAACSAKSTEETSSSSSSEVTSSVSTAKKSKSAGTSQEDVINELKSIFDPNGNSKDFDIKVEKDVKDEAFPNGHTVITASINGDTAAGTKEMMAAFDNNTATEEDKQILQGFRQTIADIAQKLPDDTTTIAFQYETKPNEYRVIAHSGKTKDIIPTTVK
;
A
#
# COMPACT_ATOMS: atom_id res chain seq x y z
N MET A 1 23.66 27.58 -39.84
CA MET A 1 23.75 28.98 -39.36
C MET A 1 23.01 29.08 -38.04
N LYS A 2 23.71 29.52 -36.98
CA LYS A 2 23.25 29.72 -35.61
C LYS A 2 22.20 30.85 -35.53
N LYS A 3 21.16 30.70 -34.68
CA LYS A 3 20.53 31.76 -33.82
C LYS A 3 19.80 31.05 -32.64
N ILE A 4 20.34 31.05 -31.40
CA ILE A 4 20.11 31.98 -30.27
C ILE A 4 18.66 31.84 -29.74
N SER A 5 18.42 31.04 -28.68
CA SER A 5 18.47 31.34 -27.22
C SER A 5 17.43 32.37 -26.75
N LEU A 6 16.56 31.98 -25.81
CA LEU A 6 16.26 32.80 -24.62
C LEU A 6 15.72 31.92 -23.48
N TYR A 7 16.50 31.90 -22.40
CA TYR A 7 16.19 31.34 -21.09
C TYR A 7 15.15 32.22 -20.37
N SER A 8 14.23 31.62 -19.62
CA SER A 8 13.52 32.30 -18.53
C SER A 8 13.75 31.51 -17.25
N LEU A 9 14.68 32.01 -16.44
CA LEU A 9 14.84 31.66 -15.03
C LEU A 9 13.78 32.41 -14.23
N THR A 10 12.88 31.70 -13.56
CA THR A 10 12.08 32.30 -12.48
C THR A 10 12.75 31.94 -11.16
N ALA A 11 13.18 33.00 -10.45
CA ALA A 11 14.01 32.94 -9.25
C ALA A 11 13.27 32.37 -8.04
N LEU A 12 13.98 31.51 -7.30
CA LEU A 12 13.69 31.13 -5.91
C LEU A 12 13.86 32.35 -5.01
N SER A 13 12.79 32.77 -4.32
CA SER A 13 12.89 33.69 -3.19
C SER A 13 12.93 32.89 -1.89
N PHE A 14 14.11 32.85 -1.27
CA PHE A 14 14.28 32.53 0.15
C PHE A 14 14.05 33.80 0.97
N ILE A 15 13.20 33.72 1.99
CA ILE A 15 13.15 34.72 3.06
C ILE A 15 13.68 34.05 4.31
N VAL A 16 14.85 34.52 4.78
CA VAL A 16 15.43 34.13 6.07
C VAL A 16 15.25 35.27 7.07
N LEU A 17 14.88 34.85 8.29
CA LEU A 17 14.82 35.53 9.58
C LEU A 17 15.84 36.65 9.84
N ALA A 18 15.40 37.66 10.60
CA ALA A 18 16.04 38.02 11.87
C ALA A 18 15.09 38.81 12.79
N ALA A 19 15.16 38.47 14.07
CA ALA A 19 14.44 39.04 15.20
C ALA A 19 15.03 40.39 15.67
N CYS A 20 14.28 41.18 16.45
CA CYS A 20 14.72 41.63 17.77
C CYS A 20 13.66 42.39 18.58
N SER A 21 13.76 42.19 19.89
CA SER A 21 12.90 42.60 21.01
C SER A 21 13.10 44.04 21.50
N ALA A 22 12.10 44.58 22.22
CA ALA A 22 12.21 45.31 23.50
C ALA A 22 10.77 45.70 23.96
N LYS A 23 10.17 45.12 25.01
CA LYS A 23 10.37 45.19 26.49
C LYS A 23 9.63 46.36 27.16
N SER A 24 8.69 46.03 28.07
CA SER A 24 8.47 46.57 29.44
C SER A 24 7.32 45.77 30.10
N THR A 25 7.60 44.85 31.04
CA THR A 25 7.41 45.00 32.52
C THR A 25 5.96 44.66 32.91
N GLU A 26 5.55 43.75 33.82
CA GLU A 26 6.09 42.86 34.88
C GLU A 26 4.87 41.96 35.23
N GLU A 27 4.91 40.64 35.42
CA GLU A 27 5.24 39.93 36.66
C GLU A 27 4.93 38.43 36.49
N THR A 28 5.76 37.58 37.11
CA THR A 28 5.43 36.26 37.71
C THR A 28 5.27 35.01 36.80
N SER A 29 6.38 34.26 36.75
CA SER A 29 6.52 32.79 36.96
C SER A 29 5.97 31.79 35.93
N SER A 30 6.92 31.15 35.23
CA SER A 30 7.03 29.69 34.94
C SER A 30 5.72 28.87 34.89
N SER A 31 5.38 28.12 33.84
CA SER A 31 6.24 27.45 32.86
C SER A 31 5.40 26.82 31.74
N SER A 32 5.91 27.00 30.52
CA SER A 32 5.89 26.05 29.40
C SER A 32 4.56 25.70 28.72
N SER A 33 4.24 26.56 27.74
CA SER A 33 3.84 26.26 26.36
C SER A 33 3.00 25.01 26.07
N SER A 34 1.74 25.29 25.73
CA SER A 34 0.92 24.46 24.86
C SER A 34 1.54 24.29 23.47
N GLU A 35 1.55 23.02 23.04
CA GLU A 35 1.11 22.54 21.73
C GLU A 35 1.70 23.18 20.47
N VAL A 36 2.75 22.52 19.94
CA VAL A 36 2.72 22.02 18.56
C VAL A 36 3.37 20.63 18.56
N THR A 37 2.61 19.63 18.98
CA THR A 37 3.01 18.24 18.84
C THR A 37 2.78 17.84 17.40
N SER A 38 3.87 17.54 16.69
CA SER A 38 3.82 16.83 15.42
C SER A 38 3.14 15.49 15.65
N SER A 39 1.85 15.39 15.32
CA SER A 39 1.14 14.13 15.27
C SER A 39 1.56 13.37 14.02
N VAL A 40 2.75 12.76 14.08
CA VAL A 40 2.90 11.42 13.51
C VAL A 40 1.85 10.59 14.23
N SER A 41 0.74 10.38 13.55
CA SER A 41 -0.21 9.34 13.91
C SER A 41 0.54 8.03 13.75
N THR A 42 1.29 7.60 14.77
CA THR A 42 1.45 6.18 15.03
C THR A 42 0.04 5.65 15.11
N ALA A 43 -0.44 5.10 13.98
CA ALA A 43 -1.71 4.42 13.90
C ALA A 43 -1.72 3.43 15.05
N LYS A 44 -2.51 3.77 16.06
CA LYS A 44 -2.78 2.95 17.21
C LYS A 44 -3.26 1.64 16.62
N LYS A 45 -2.41 0.60 16.68
CA LYS A 45 -2.74 -0.78 16.33
C LYS A 45 -4.09 -1.07 16.96
N SER A 46 -5.14 -0.97 16.15
CA SER A 46 -6.50 -1.21 16.59
C SER A 46 -6.49 -2.62 17.14
N LYS A 47 -6.91 -2.74 18.40
CA LYS A 47 -7.16 -4.03 19.03
C LYS A 47 -8.19 -4.72 18.16
N SER A 48 -7.71 -5.62 17.30
CA SER A 48 -8.49 -6.45 16.40
C SER A 48 -9.62 -7.08 17.21
N ALA A 49 -10.82 -6.52 17.09
CA ALA A 49 -12.02 -7.32 17.21
C ALA A 49 -11.81 -8.41 16.16
N GLY A 50 -11.75 -9.68 16.57
CA GLY A 50 -11.40 -10.76 15.67
C GLY A 50 -12.35 -10.71 14.47
N THR A 51 -11.85 -10.27 13.32
CA THR A 51 -12.67 -10.22 12.12
C THR A 51 -12.75 -11.63 11.59
N SER A 52 -13.93 -12.04 11.14
CA SER A 52 -14.09 -13.34 10.53
C SER A 52 -13.39 -13.36 9.16
N GLN A 53 -13.13 -14.55 8.64
CA GLN A 53 -12.65 -14.70 7.27
C GLN A 53 -13.63 -14.06 6.26
N GLU A 54 -14.93 -14.14 6.52
CA GLU A 54 -15.97 -13.54 5.68
C GLU A 54 -15.88 -12.01 5.67
N ASP A 55 -15.58 -11.37 6.80
CA ASP A 55 -15.38 -9.92 6.87
C ASP A 55 -14.19 -9.48 6.01
N VAL A 56 -13.10 -10.25 6.04
CA VAL A 56 -11.92 -10.01 5.20
C VAL A 56 -12.25 -10.16 3.72
N ILE A 57 -13.00 -11.19 3.34
CA ILE A 57 -13.44 -11.42 1.96
C ILE A 57 -14.34 -10.28 1.48
N ASN A 58 -15.27 -9.81 2.33
CA ASN A 58 -16.15 -8.70 1.99
C ASN A 58 -15.39 -7.37 1.89
N GLU A 59 -14.35 -7.17 2.69
CA GLU A 59 -13.47 -6.02 2.54
C GLU A 59 -12.69 -6.06 1.22
N LEU A 60 -12.14 -7.21 0.84
CA LEU A 60 -11.50 -7.39 -0.47
C LEU A 60 -12.46 -7.05 -1.61
N LYS A 61 -13.70 -7.56 -1.55
CA LYS A 61 -14.74 -7.23 -2.55
C LYS A 61 -15.08 -5.74 -2.55
N SER A 62 -15.26 -5.12 -1.39
CA SER A 62 -15.58 -3.69 -1.29
C SER A 62 -14.51 -2.81 -1.94
N ILE A 63 -13.24 -3.21 -1.86
CA ILE A 63 -12.11 -2.45 -2.41
C ILE A 63 -11.93 -2.72 -3.92
N PHE A 64 -11.97 -3.98 -4.36
CA PHE A 64 -11.62 -4.37 -5.73
C PHE A 64 -12.82 -4.62 -6.64
N ASP A 65 -14.00 -4.81 -6.08
CA ASP A 65 -15.31 -4.88 -6.77
C ASP A 65 -16.38 -4.10 -5.98
N PRO A 66 -16.23 -2.78 -5.82
CA PRO A 66 -17.14 -1.96 -5.00
C PRO A 66 -18.60 -2.01 -5.48
N ASN A 67 -18.83 -2.37 -6.74
CA ASN A 67 -20.17 -2.45 -7.32
C ASN A 67 -20.75 -3.87 -7.26
N GLY A 68 -19.99 -4.88 -6.81
CA GLY A 68 -20.43 -6.28 -6.70
C GLY A 68 -20.83 -6.94 -8.02
N ASN A 69 -20.43 -6.35 -9.15
CA ASN A 69 -20.83 -6.77 -10.50
C ASN A 69 -19.59 -6.91 -11.41
N SER A 70 -18.39 -6.86 -10.85
CA SER A 70 -17.15 -6.98 -11.61
C SER A 70 -16.93 -8.44 -11.98
N LYS A 71 -17.07 -8.74 -13.27
CA LYS A 71 -16.50 -9.97 -13.87
C LYS A 71 -14.96 -9.98 -13.83
N ASP A 72 -14.37 -8.85 -13.44
CA ASP A 72 -12.95 -8.58 -13.49
C ASP A 72 -12.28 -8.80 -12.11
N PHE A 73 -13.00 -9.36 -11.14
CA PHE A 73 -12.47 -9.75 -9.83
C PHE A 73 -13.08 -11.07 -9.33
N ASP A 74 -12.25 -11.97 -8.82
CA ASP A 74 -12.66 -13.27 -8.27
C ASP A 74 -11.94 -13.55 -6.95
N ILE A 75 -12.61 -14.23 -6.02
CA ILE A 75 -12.00 -14.70 -4.77
C ILE A 75 -12.18 -16.20 -4.66
N LYS A 76 -11.07 -16.90 -4.45
CA LYS A 76 -11.04 -18.33 -4.12
C LYS A 76 -10.45 -18.53 -2.74
N VAL A 77 -10.97 -19.51 -2.00
CA VAL A 77 -10.45 -19.90 -0.69
C VAL A 77 -10.03 -21.35 -0.77
N GLU A 78 -8.73 -21.59 -0.60
CA GLU A 78 -8.13 -22.91 -0.63
C GLU A 78 -7.67 -23.28 0.77
N LYS A 79 -8.03 -24.49 1.22
CA LYS A 79 -7.66 -25.02 2.53
C LYS A 79 -6.54 -26.04 2.38
N ASP A 80 -5.77 -26.23 3.44
CA ASP A 80 -4.68 -27.22 3.53
C ASP A 80 -3.58 -27.03 2.46
N VAL A 81 -3.35 -25.78 2.02
CA VAL A 81 -2.27 -25.44 1.10
C VAL A 81 -0.93 -25.57 1.82
N LYS A 82 -0.04 -26.43 1.30
CA LYS A 82 1.27 -26.70 1.87
C LYS A 82 2.36 -25.97 1.09
N ASP A 83 3.17 -25.20 1.79
CA ASP A 83 4.36 -24.54 1.26
C ASP A 83 5.50 -24.54 2.29
N GLU A 84 6.62 -23.94 1.93
CA GLU A 84 7.81 -23.87 2.80
C GLU A 84 7.55 -23.12 4.12
N ALA A 85 6.65 -22.13 4.12
CA ALA A 85 6.29 -21.38 5.32
C ALA A 85 5.27 -22.13 6.19
N PHE A 86 4.41 -22.94 5.58
CA PHE A 86 3.34 -23.69 6.23
C PHE A 86 3.35 -25.16 5.81
N PRO A 87 4.33 -25.96 6.28
CA PRO A 87 4.46 -27.37 5.89
C PRO A 87 3.27 -28.24 6.36
N ASN A 88 2.56 -27.80 7.40
CA ASN A 88 1.38 -28.47 7.95
C ASN A 88 0.08 -28.11 7.22
N GLY A 89 0.13 -27.26 6.19
CA GLY A 89 -1.04 -26.72 5.53
C GLY A 89 -1.52 -25.42 6.17
N HIS A 90 -2.09 -24.54 5.35
CA HIS A 90 -2.77 -23.33 5.79
C HIS A 90 -3.90 -22.95 4.82
N THR A 91 -4.67 -21.93 5.17
CA THR A 91 -5.70 -21.39 4.28
C THR A 91 -5.11 -20.25 3.44
N VAL A 92 -5.36 -20.26 2.13
CA VAL A 92 -5.00 -19.17 1.22
C VAL A 92 -6.29 -18.57 0.66
N ILE A 93 -6.43 -17.25 0.82
CA ILE A 93 -7.46 -16.46 0.16
C ILE A 93 -6.82 -15.83 -1.08
N THR A 94 -7.21 -16.31 -2.25
CA THR A 94 -6.67 -15.85 -3.53
C THR A 94 -7.63 -14.85 -4.15
N ALA A 95 -7.23 -13.59 -4.19
CA ALA A 95 -7.93 -12.50 -4.86
C ALA A 95 -7.32 -12.29 -6.26
N SER A 96 -8.11 -12.57 -7.30
CA SER A 96 -7.66 -12.51 -8.70
C SER A 96 -8.32 -11.36 -9.42
N ILE A 97 -7.52 -10.49 -10.05
CA ILE A 97 -8.00 -9.48 -11.01
C ILE A 97 -7.98 -10.05 -12.43
N ASN A 98 -8.96 -9.67 -13.23
CA ASN A 98 -9.12 -10.03 -14.63
C ASN A 98 -9.41 -8.76 -15.47
N GLY A 99 -9.74 -8.94 -16.75
CA GLY A 99 -10.15 -7.85 -17.65
C GLY A 99 -9.11 -6.73 -17.79
N ASP A 100 -9.59 -5.49 -17.86
CA ASP A 100 -8.75 -4.31 -18.08
C ASP A 100 -7.78 -4.04 -16.92
N THR A 101 -8.20 -4.30 -15.69
CA THR A 101 -7.33 -4.17 -14.50
C THR A 101 -6.17 -5.16 -14.56
N ALA A 102 -6.41 -6.40 -14.97
CA ALA A 102 -5.35 -7.37 -15.19
C ALA A 102 -4.45 -7.00 -16.37
N ALA A 103 -5.01 -6.46 -17.46
CA ALA A 103 -4.22 -6.01 -18.61
C ALA A 103 -3.25 -4.89 -18.23
N GLY A 104 -3.73 -3.84 -17.56
CA GLY A 104 -2.88 -2.76 -17.06
C GLY A 104 -1.83 -3.25 -16.05
N THR A 105 -2.22 -4.17 -15.15
CA THR A 105 -1.28 -4.77 -14.21
C THR A 105 -0.21 -5.61 -14.91
N LYS A 106 -0.56 -6.32 -15.98
CA LYS A 106 0.37 -7.11 -16.78
C LYS A 106 1.39 -6.22 -17.51
N GLU A 107 0.95 -5.11 -18.09
CA GLU A 107 1.83 -4.12 -18.72
C GLU A 107 2.78 -3.50 -17.71
N MET A 108 2.25 -3.05 -16.57
CA MET A 108 3.03 -2.53 -15.44
C MET A 108 4.10 -3.55 -15.01
N MET A 109 3.70 -4.79 -14.78
CA MET A 109 4.60 -5.86 -14.35
C MET A 109 5.65 -6.23 -15.41
N ALA A 110 5.32 -6.18 -16.70
CA ALA A 110 6.29 -6.33 -17.78
C ALA A 110 7.31 -5.18 -17.77
N ALA A 111 6.90 -3.95 -17.46
CA ALA A 111 7.82 -2.82 -17.31
C ALA A 111 8.76 -3.02 -16.12
N PHE A 112 8.30 -3.61 -15.01
CA PHE A 112 9.16 -3.99 -13.89
C PHE A 112 10.21 -5.02 -14.29
N ASP A 113 9.79 -6.10 -14.96
CA ASP A 113 10.70 -7.17 -15.37
C ASP A 113 11.78 -6.67 -16.35
N ASN A 114 11.45 -5.64 -17.14
CA ASN A 114 12.35 -5.03 -18.12
C ASN A 114 13.14 -3.82 -17.58
N ASN A 115 13.02 -3.48 -16.29
CA ASN A 115 13.62 -2.28 -15.68
C ASN A 115 13.21 -0.96 -16.35
N THR A 116 12.01 -0.90 -16.92
CA THR A 116 11.45 0.30 -17.57
C THR A 116 10.24 0.87 -16.82
N ALA A 117 9.90 0.31 -15.66
CA ALA A 117 8.80 0.79 -14.83
C ALA A 117 8.99 2.24 -14.41
N THR A 118 7.94 3.04 -14.57
CA THR A 118 7.87 4.43 -14.13
C THR A 118 7.73 4.52 -12.60
N GLU A 119 7.82 5.73 -12.06
CA GLU A 119 7.55 5.94 -10.64
C GLU A 119 6.06 5.75 -10.31
N GLU A 120 5.17 6.05 -11.26
CA GLU A 120 3.74 5.77 -11.14
C GLU A 120 3.46 4.27 -11.05
N ASP A 121 4.11 3.45 -11.88
CA ASP A 121 4.03 1.98 -11.82
C ASP A 121 4.43 1.45 -10.42
N LYS A 122 5.48 2.03 -9.82
CA LYS A 122 5.94 1.67 -8.46
C LYS A 122 4.94 2.04 -7.40
N GLN A 123 4.35 3.21 -7.50
CA GLN A 123 3.33 3.67 -6.56
C GLN A 123 2.06 2.82 -6.66
N ILE A 124 1.63 2.45 -7.86
CA ILE A 124 0.48 1.56 -8.08
C ILE A 124 0.75 0.17 -7.49
N LEU A 125 1.89 -0.45 -7.82
CA LEU A 125 2.26 -1.75 -7.26
C LEU A 125 2.37 -1.71 -5.73
N GLN A 126 2.99 -0.67 -5.18
CA GLN A 126 3.07 -0.47 -3.74
C GLN A 126 1.67 -0.32 -3.11
N GLY A 127 0.78 0.42 -3.78
CA GLY A 127 -0.62 0.57 -3.36
C GLY A 127 -1.31 -0.78 -3.20
N PHE A 128 -1.25 -1.64 -4.23
CA PHE A 128 -1.80 -3.00 -4.14
C PHE A 128 -1.21 -3.80 -2.98
N ARG A 129 0.12 -3.79 -2.85
CA ARG A 129 0.80 -4.56 -1.80
C ARG A 129 0.44 -4.07 -0.40
N GLN A 130 0.38 -2.75 -0.19
CA GLN A 130 0.00 -2.18 1.09
C GLN A 130 -1.46 -2.48 1.43
N THR A 131 -2.37 -2.34 0.47
CA THR A 131 -3.78 -2.70 0.66
C THR A 131 -3.93 -4.16 1.09
N ILE A 132 -3.24 -5.09 0.43
CA ILE A 132 -3.29 -6.51 0.79
C ILE A 132 -2.68 -6.77 2.17
N ALA A 133 -1.57 -6.12 2.51
CA ALA A 133 -0.96 -6.22 3.84
C ALA A 133 -1.89 -5.71 4.96
N ASP A 134 -2.53 -4.55 4.75
CA ASP A 134 -3.44 -3.93 5.72
C ASP A 134 -4.69 -4.78 5.95
N ILE A 135 -5.23 -5.39 4.89
CA ILE A 135 -6.36 -6.32 4.98
C ILE A 135 -5.91 -7.62 5.68
N ALA A 136 -4.73 -8.15 5.34
CA ALA A 136 -4.21 -9.38 5.93
C ALA A 136 -4.01 -9.26 7.46
N GLN A 137 -3.64 -8.09 7.98
CA GLN A 137 -3.55 -7.85 9.42
C GLN A 137 -4.86 -8.07 10.20
N LYS A 138 -6.00 -8.09 9.50
CA LYS A 138 -7.33 -8.29 10.08
C LYS A 138 -7.72 -9.75 10.20
N LEU A 139 -7.00 -10.65 9.51
CA LEU A 139 -7.31 -12.09 9.48
C LEU A 139 -7.59 -12.67 10.87
N PRO A 140 -8.47 -13.67 10.98
CA PRO A 140 -8.82 -14.26 12.28
C PRO A 140 -7.64 -14.97 12.94
N ASP A 141 -6.71 -15.52 12.15
CA ASP A 141 -5.58 -16.32 12.61
C ASP A 141 -4.25 -15.92 11.94
N ASP A 142 -3.13 -16.41 12.47
CA ASP A 142 -1.77 -16.07 12.00
C ASP A 142 -1.28 -16.97 10.85
N THR A 143 -2.06 -17.98 10.46
CA THR A 143 -1.68 -18.97 9.44
C THR A 143 -2.34 -18.70 8.09
N THR A 144 -3.52 -18.10 8.07
CA THR A 144 -4.20 -17.71 6.83
C THR A 144 -3.39 -16.63 6.11
N THR A 145 -3.34 -16.70 4.79
CA THR A 145 -2.69 -15.69 3.95
C THR A 145 -3.62 -15.20 2.85
N ILE A 146 -3.34 -14.01 2.33
CA ILE A 146 -4.03 -13.41 1.18
C ILE A 146 -3.03 -13.27 0.05
N ALA A 147 -3.31 -13.87 -1.10
CA ALA A 147 -2.55 -13.71 -2.33
C ALA A 147 -3.35 -12.87 -3.32
N PHE A 148 -2.73 -11.86 -3.91
CA PHE A 148 -3.32 -11.01 -4.95
C PHE A 148 -2.59 -11.22 -6.27
N GLN A 149 -3.33 -11.61 -7.29
CA GLN A 149 -2.76 -12.14 -8.53
C GLN A 149 -3.56 -11.78 -9.78
N TYR A 150 -2.94 -12.00 -10.94
CA TYR A 150 -3.61 -11.97 -12.23
C TYR A 150 -3.15 -13.14 -13.11
N GLU A 151 -3.99 -13.52 -14.07
CA GLU A 151 -3.66 -14.57 -15.03
C GLU A 151 -2.70 -14.05 -16.12
N THR A 152 -1.53 -14.68 -16.25
CA THR A 152 -0.53 -14.35 -17.27
C THR A 152 -0.78 -15.08 -18.58
N LYS A 153 -1.17 -16.35 -18.48
CA LYS A 153 -1.61 -17.28 -19.54
C LYS A 153 -2.69 -18.21 -18.94
N PRO A 154 -3.47 -18.94 -19.75
CA PRO A 154 -4.50 -19.84 -19.23
C PRO A 154 -3.98 -20.79 -18.14
N ASN A 155 -4.52 -20.66 -16.93
CA ASN A 155 -4.14 -21.38 -15.70
C ASN A 155 -2.73 -21.09 -15.16
N GLU A 156 -2.08 -20.02 -15.59
CA GLU A 156 -0.77 -19.57 -15.11
C GLU A 156 -0.89 -18.18 -14.50
N TYR A 157 -0.70 -18.08 -13.19
CA TYR A 157 -0.94 -16.85 -12.43
C TYR A 157 0.36 -16.22 -11.95
N ARG A 158 0.40 -14.88 -11.93
CA ARG A 158 1.46 -14.12 -11.26
C ARG A 158 0.90 -13.46 -10.01
N VAL A 159 1.46 -13.80 -8.87
CA VAL A 159 1.19 -13.14 -7.59
C VAL A 159 1.99 -11.85 -7.51
N ILE A 160 1.33 -10.75 -7.20
CA ILE A 160 1.94 -9.42 -7.08
C ILE A 160 1.95 -8.89 -5.65
N ALA A 161 1.11 -9.45 -4.77
CA ALA A 161 1.15 -9.26 -3.33
C ALA A 161 0.77 -10.55 -2.61
N HIS A 162 1.42 -10.84 -1.49
CA HIS A 162 1.12 -11.99 -0.64
C HIS A 162 1.45 -11.63 0.79
N SER A 163 0.44 -11.65 1.67
CA SER A 163 0.61 -11.26 3.07
C SER A 163 -0.22 -12.15 3.99
N GLY A 164 0.30 -12.42 5.17
CA GLY A 164 -0.44 -12.96 6.30
C GLY A 164 -0.60 -11.88 7.38
N LYS A 165 -1.24 -12.25 8.50
CA LYS A 165 -1.55 -11.31 9.58
C LYS A 165 -0.35 -10.60 10.19
N THR A 166 0.78 -11.30 10.27
CA THR A 166 1.98 -10.87 10.99
C THR A 166 3.20 -10.69 10.10
N LYS A 167 3.14 -11.15 8.85
CA LYS A 167 4.26 -11.05 7.91
C LYS A 167 3.77 -10.81 6.48
N ASP A 168 4.51 -9.98 5.77
CA ASP A 168 4.44 -9.95 4.31
C ASP A 168 5.31 -11.08 3.75
N ILE A 169 4.77 -11.83 2.80
CA ILE A 169 5.46 -12.91 2.08
C ILE A 169 6.11 -12.35 0.83
N ILE A 170 5.42 -11.45 0.12
CA ILE A 170 5.99 -10.60 -0.92
C ILE A 170 6.23 -9.20 -0.33
N PRO A 171 7.45 -8.64 -0.40
CA PRO A 171 7.75 -7.33 0.19
C PRO A 171 6.81 -6.23 -0.30
N THR A 172 6.29 -5.42 0.61
CA THR A 172 5.42 -4.27 0.32
C THR A 172 6.15 -3.10 -0.34
N THR A 173 7.48 -3.09 -0.29
CA THR A 173 8.33 -2.11 -0.98
C THR A 173 8.89 -2.68 -2.27
N VAL A 174 8.88 -1.87 -3.33
CA VAL A 174 9.58 -2.16 -4.57
C VAL A 174 10.96 -1.50 -4.44
N LYS A 175 12.04 -2.30 -4.51
CA LYS A 175 13.42 -1.80 -4.42
C LYS A 175 13.92 -1.32 -5.77
#